data_AF-A0A915JWX0-F1
#
_entry.id   AF-A0A915JWX0-F1
#
_cell.length_a   1.000
_cell.length_b   1.000
_cell.length_c   1.000
_cell.angle_alpha   90.00
_cell.angle_beta   90.00
_cell.angle_gamma   90.00
#
_symmetry.space_group_name_H-M   'P 1'
#
loop_
_entity.id
_entity.type
_entity.pdbx_description
1 polymer ?
#
loop_
_entity_poly.entity_id
_entity_poly.type
_entity_poly.pdbx_seq_one_letter_code
_entity_poly.pdbx_strand_id
1 'polypeptide(L)'
;MTSTESSAGLADDSTSSAKTLNDFTAKVNDKGGDDNEIVESMPEDDPNGNVNVHMGEEKPRWGPQHAGAKELAGMYNRTKRFQEVISIVLAVGFFAVDVVAVLCHIEMASLLSIVVAATLGILSVDFISGLVHWGADTWGTVELPFLGKNYIRPFREHHIDPTAITRHDFIEVNGDNFMLCIWKLAHISYQYYAYDLETLKNYYAWHWFWLFMAFYVSITNQVSIFYHLFSEQDF
;
A
#
# COMPACT_ATOMS: atom_id res chain seq x y z
N MET A 1 63.26 14.78 -78.72
CA MET A 1 62.70 16.05 -78.23
C MET A 1 61.23 16.06 -78.60
N THR A 2 60.37 15.67 -77.67
CA THR A 2 58.92 15.45 -77.82
C THR A 2 58.29 16.00 -76.54
N SER A 3 57.67 17.17 -76.54
CA SER A 3 56.31 17.52 -77.01
C SER A 3 55.21 17.06 -76.06
N THR A 4 54.68 18.05 -75.32
CA THR A 4 53.27 18.38 -75.05
C THR A 4 52.36 17.42 -74.27
N GLU A 5 51.78 18.03 -73.23
CA GLU A 5 50.55 17.67 -72.54
C GLU A 5 49.34 17.44 -73.48
N SER A 6 48.42 16.57 -73.06
CA SER A 6 46.99 16.77 -73.21
C SER A 6 46.27 16.05 -72.08
N SER A 7 45.56 16.81 -71.26
CA SER A 7 44.55 16.31 -70.34
C SER A 7 43.30 15.89 -71.13
N ALA A 8 42.52 14.97 -70.57
CA ALA A 8 41.06 15.10 -70.44
C ALA A 8 40.44 13.83 -69.85
N GLY A 9 39.71 14.01 -68.75
CA GLY A 9 38.54 13.21 -68.43
C GLY A 9 38.73 12.16 -67.33
N LEU A 10 38.28 12.49 -66.13
CA LEU A 10 37.33 11.65 -65.38
C LEU A 10 36.65 12.52 -64.33
N ALA A 11 35.34 12.64 -64.51
CA ALA A 11 34.45 13.50 -63.75
C ALA A 11 34.16 12.91 -62.36
N ASP A 12 33.83 13.85 -61.50
CA ASP A 12 33.43 13.81 -60.10
C ASP A 12 32.26 12.84 -59.81
N ASP A 13 32.50 11.83 -58.95
CA ASP A 13 31.49 10.90 -58.42
C ASP A 13 31.33 11.04 -56.89
N SER A 14 31.89 12.10 -56.30
CA SER A 14 31.91 12.30 -54.84
C SER A 14 30.70 13.09 -54.31
N THR A 15 29.99 13.79 -55.19
CA THR A 15 28.88 14.68 -54.83
C THR A 15 27.50 14.01 -54.86
N SER A 16 27.36 12.82 -55.46
CA SER A 16 26.09 12.06 -55.53
C SER A 16 25.81 11.28 -54.23
N SER A 17 26.83 10.61 -53.66
CA SER A 17 26.69 9.85 -52.41
C SER A 17 26.46 10.72 -51.17
N ALA A 18 27.04 11.93 -51.12
CA ALA A 18 26.82 12.84 -49.99
C ALA A 18 25.38 13.38 -49.94
N LYS A 19 24.73 13.54 -51.10
CA LYS A 19 23.34 14.00 -51.19
C LYS A 19 22.34 12.93 -50.76
N THR A 20 22.60 11.67 -51.10
CA THR A 20 21.77 10.51 -50.70
C THR A 20 21.88 10.19 -49.22
N LEU A 21 23.06 10.37 -48.61
CA LEU A 21 23.26 10.18 -47.18
C LEU A 21 22.54 11.27 -46.35
N ASN A 22 22.56 12.52 -46.82
CA ASN A 22 21.86 13.63 -46.19
C ASN A 22 20.32 13.53 -46.36
N ASP A 23 19.82 13.05 -47.51
CA ASP A 23 18.39 12.77 -47.69
C ASP A 23 17.91 11.57 -46.85
N PHE A 24 18.78 10.59 -46.57
CA PHE A 24 18.47 9.48 -45.68
C PHE A 24 18.47 9.91 -44.21
N THR A 25 19.43 10.74 -43.78
CA THR A 25 19.43 11.30 -42.42
C THR A 25 18.30 12.31 -42.20
N ALA A 26 17.90 13.07 -43.21
CA ALA A 26 16.73 13.93 -43.15
C ALA A 26 15.43 13.13 -43.05
N LYS A 27 15.28 12.02 -43.79
CA LYS A 27 14.11 11.12 -43.67
C LYS A 27 14.05 10.33 -42.36
N VAL A 28 15.19 10.12 -41.69
CA VAL A 28 15.23 9.49 -40.36
C VAL A 28 14.87 10.50 -39.27
N ASN A 29 15.19 11.79 -39.44
CA ASN A 29 14.80 12.86 -38.51
C ASN A 29 13.40 13.46 -38.77
N ASP A 30 12.76 13.19 -39.92
CA ASP A 30 11.42 13.68 -40.30
C ASP A 30 10.29 12.67 -40.05
N LYS A 31 10.59 11.52 -39.44
CA LYS A 31 9.57 10.81 -38.69
C LYS A 31 9.45 11.48 -37.32
N GLY A 32 8.75 12.61 -37.30
CA GLY A 32 8.04 13.03 -36.11
C GLY A 32 7.29 11.81 -35.60
N GLY A 33 7.78 11.23 -34.51
CA GLY A 33 7.08 10.16 -33.82
C GLY A 33 5.72 10.71 -33.47
N ASP A 34 4.70 10.16 -34.11
CA ASP A 34 3.32 10.35 -33.70
C ASP A 34 3.28 9.98 -32.22
N ASP A 35 3.03 10.97 -31.39
CA ASP A 35 2.93 10.89 -29.93
C ASP A 35 1.81 9.92 -29.47
N ASN A 36 1.14 9.25 -30.43
CA ASN A 36 0.17 8.18 -30.28
C ASN A 36 0.69 6.76 -30.57
N GLU A 37 2.00 6.53 -30.70
CA GLU A 37 2.50 5.14 -30.84
C GLU A 37 2.35 4.41 -29.50
N ILE A 38 1.28 3.62 -29.39
CA ILE A 38 1.00 2.76 -28.23
C ILE A 38 2.10 1.71 -28.18
N VAL A 39 2.91 1.73 -27.12
CA VAL A 39 3.89 0.69 -26.87
C VAL A 39 3.11 -0.53 -26.42
N GLU A 40 3.14 -1.60 -27.22
CA GLU A 40 2.68 -2.92 -26.80
C GLU A 40 3.69 -3.49 -25.80
N SER A 41 3.78 -2.89 -24.61
CA SER A 41 4.46 -3.48 -23.47
C SER A 41 3.64 -4.68 -23.04
N MET A 42 4.24 -5.88 -23.10
CA MET A 42 3.63 -7.17 -22.71
C MET A 42 2.62 -7.00 -21.57
N PRO A 43 1.31 -7.00 -21.85
CA PRO A 43 0.28 -6.75 -20.86
C PRO A 43 -0.11 -8.09 -20.24
N GLU A 44 0.87 -8.85 -19.75
CA GLU A 44 0.57 -10.00 -18.90
C GLU A 44 0.52 -9.48 -17.46
N ASP A 45 -0.69 -9.12 -17.03
CA ASP A 45 -1.11 -9.04 -15.64
C ASP A 45 -0.66 -7.81 -14.81
N ASP A 46 -0.74 -6.59 -15.35
CA ASP A 46 -0.87 -5.40 -14.50
C ASP A 46 -2.34 -4.90 -14.48
N PRO A 47 -3.19 -5.41 -13.57
CA PRO A 47 -4.58 -4.96 -13.42
C PRO A 47 -4.69 -3.50 -12.97
N ASN A 48 -3.58 -2.84 -12.58
CA ASN A 48 -3.57 -1.48 -12.07
C ASN A 48 -3.20 -0.44 -13.16
N GLY A 49 -2.77 -0.87 -14.35
CA GLY A 49 -2.47 0.04 -15.47
C GLY A 49 -1.31 0.99 -15.19
N ASN A 50 -0.30 0.51 -14.46
CA ASN A 50 0.90 1.25 -14.08
C ASN A 50 1.98 1.29 -15.18
N VAL A 51 1.71 0.68 -16.34
CA VAL A 51 2.56 0.76 -17.53
C VAL A 51 2.20 1.99 -18.37
N ASN A 52 3.22 2.78 -18.72
CA ASN A 52 3.06 3.88 -19.66
C ASN A 52 2.83 3.29 -21.06
N VAL A 53 1.60 3.41 -21.54
CA VAL A 53 1.19 2.90 -22.86
C VAL A 53 1.70 3.77 -24.01
N HIS A 54 2.18 4.99 -23.72
CA HIS A 54 2.73 5.91 -24.72
C HIS A 54 4.25 6.08 -24.53
N MET A 55 5.01 5.89 -25.61
CA MET A 55 6.44 6.23 -25.64
C MET A 55 6.63 7.72 -25.34
N GLY A 56 7.40 8.04 -24.30
CA GLY A 56 7.75 9.44 -23.96
C GLY A 56 7.01 10.05 -22.77
N GLU A 57 6.11 9.32 -22.10
CA GLU A 57 5.62 9.74 -20.78
C GLU A 57 6.74 9.66 -19.73
N GLU A 58 7.39 10.80 -19.44
CA GLU A 58 8.52 10.88 -18.48
C GLU A 58 8.12 10.68 -17.01
N LYS A 59 6.83 10.75 -16.67
CA LYS A 59 6.37 10.69 -15.27
C LYS A 59 5.65 9.38 -15.00
N PRO A 60 5.98 8.68 -13.90
CA PRO A 60 5.25 7.49 -13.50
C PRO A 60 3.77 7.83 -13.24
N ARG A 61 2.85 6.97 -13.72
CA ARG A 61 1.41 7.03 -13.42
C ARG A 61 1.06 6.67 -11.97
N TRP A 62 2.06 6.34 -11.16
CA TRP A 62 1.94 5.98 -9.75
C TRP A 62 2.70 6.99 -8.87
N GLY A 63 2.43 6.97 -7.56
CA GLY A 63 3.09 7.86 -6.60
C GLY A 63 2.34 9.16 -6.27
N PRO A 64 2.91 10.01 -5.39
CA PRO A 64 2.20 11.11 -4.72
C PRO A 64 1.77 12.26 -5.64
N GLN A 65 2.24 12.24 -6.90
CA GLN A 65 1.89 13.25 -7.90
C GLN A 65 0.65 12.87 -8.71
N HIS A 66 0.19 11.61 -8.62
CA HIS A 66 -0.98 11.09 -9.33
C HIS A 66 -2.28 11.79 -8.90
N ALA A 67 -3.18 12.06 -9.85
CA ALA A 67 -4.42 12.80 -9.61
C ALA A 67 -5.33 12.08 -8.60
N GLY A 68 -5.40 10.74 -8.67
CA GLY A 68 -6.14 9.92 -7.72
C GLY A 68 -5.57 10.01 -6.30
N ALA A 69 -4.24 9.95 -6.14
CA ALA A 69 -3.61 10.10 -4.81
C ALA A 69 -3.89 11.48 -4.20
N LYS A 70 -3.90 12.54 -5.02
CA LYS A 70 -4.22 13.90 -4.56
C LYS A 70 -5.70 14.09 -4.20
N GLU A 71 -6.62 13.50 -4.96
CA GLU A 71 -8.05 13.53 -4.66
C GLU A 71 -8.36 12.76 -3.37
N LEU A 72 -7.72 11.59 -3.18
CA LEU A 72 -7.81 10.81 -1.96
C LEU A 72 -7.23 11.62 -0.78
N ALA A 73 -6.00 12.13 -0.85
CA ALA A 73 -5.45 12.99 0.20
C ALA A 73 -6.34 14.20 0.52
N GLY A 74 -6.94 14.83 -0.50
CA GLY A 74 -7.86 15.97 -0.34
C GLY A 74 -9.17 15.65 0.39
N MET A 75 -9.58 14.39 0.46
CA MET A 75 -10.76 13.94 1.21
C MET A 75 -10.48 13.73 2.72
N TYR A 76 -9.22 13.81 3.18
CA TYR A 76 -8.88 13.76 4.60
C TYR A 76 -9.37 15.04 5.30
N ASN A 77 -10.14 14.89 6.38
CA ASN A 77 -10.77 16.02 7.07
C ASN A 77 -10.56 15.97 8.59
N ARG A 78 -10.76 17.12 9.24
CA ARG A 78 -10.56 17.27 10.69
C ARG A 78 -11.45 16.32 11.53
N THR A 79 -12.62 15.96 11.01
CA THR A 79 -13.53 15.01 11.69
C THR A 79 -12.96 13.60 11.71
N LYS A 80 -12.36 13.15 10.60
CA LYS A 80 -11.66 11.86 10.53
C LYS A 80 -10.50 11.84 11.51
N ARG A 81 -9.67 12.89 11.51
CA ARG A 81 -8.58 13.04 12.49
C ARG A 81 -9.06 12.92 13.93
N PHE A 82 -10.15 13.62 14.26
CA PHE A 82 -10.73 13.58 15.60
C PHE A 82 -11.21 12.18 15.98
N GLN A 83 -11.87 11.48 15.06
CA GLN A 83 -12.28 10.09 15.27
C GLN A 83 -11.08 9.16 15.50
N GLU A 84 -10.02 9.26 14.69
CA GLU A 84 -8.80 8.44 14.83
C GLU A 84 -8.16 8.61 16.21
N VAL A 85 -8.03 9.87 16.66
CA VAL A 85 -7.47 10.19 17.98
C VAL A 85 -8.31 9.57 19.10
N ILE A 86 -9.64 9.74 19.05
CA ILE A 86 -10.54 9.13 20.04
C ILE A 86 -10.41 7.61 20.02
N SER A 87 -10.35 7.01 18.84
CA SER A 87 -10.27 5.57 18.69
C SER A 87 -8.98 5.01 19.30
N ILE A 88 -7.85 5.66 19.07
CA ILE A 88 -6.57 5.28 19.67
C ILE A 88 -6.64 5.40 21.20
N VAL A 89 -7.10 6.54 21.72
CA VAL A 89 -7.17 6.78 23.17
C VAL A 89 -8.06 5.75 23.87
N LEU A 90 -9.25 5.47 23.31
CA LEU A 90 -10.17 4.48 23.88
C LEU A 90 -9.60 3.06 23.80
N ALA A 91 -9.08 2.65 22.65
CA ALA A 91 -8.55 1.31 22.46
C ALA A 91 -7.34 1.05 23.35
N VAL A 92 -6.39 2.00 23.44
CA VAL A 92 -5.23 1.88 24.34
C VAL A 92 -5.66 1.87 25.80
N GLY A 93 -6.66 2.69 26.18
CA GLY A 93 -7.22 2.71 27.52
C GLY A 93 -7.82 1.36 27.93
N PHE A 94 -8.72 0.81 27.11
CA PHE A 94 -9.31 -0.51 27.38
C PHE A 94 -8.25 -1.62 27.34
N PHE A 95 -7.33 -1.60 26.39
CA PHE A 95 -6.26 -2.59 26.31
C PHE A 95 -5.41 -2.60 27.58
N ALA A 96 -5.03 -1.43 28.10
CA ALA A 96 -4.26 -1.32 29.33
C ALA A 96 -5.04 -1.87 30.54
N VAL A 97 -6.33 -1.53 30.66
CA VAL A 97 -7.21 -2.06 31.72
C VAL A 97 -7.31 -3.57 31.63
N ASP A 98 -7.58 -4.12 30.45
CA ASP A 98 -7.76 -5.54 30.22
C ASP A 98 -6.46 -6.32 30.48
N VAL A 99 -5.31 -5.80 30.03
CA VAL A 99 -3.99 -6.40 30.31
C VAL A 99 -3.71 -6.44 31.81
N VAL A 100 -3.96 -5.36 32.54
CA VAL A 100 -3.81 -5.35 34.00
C VAL A 100 -4.76 -6.35 34.64
N ALA A 101 -6.03 -6.39 34.19
CA ALA A 101 -7.04 -7.30 34.73
C ALA A 101 -6.66 -8.78 34.53
N VAL A 102 -6.18 -9.17 33.35
CA VAL A 102 -5.68 -10.54 33.13
C VAL A 102 -4.41 -10.79 33.95
N LEU A 103 -3.42 -9.88 33.94
CA LEU A 103 -2.17 -10.12 34.67
C LEU A 103 -2.37 -10.29 36.19
N CYS A 104 -3.31 -9.56 36.80
CA CYS A 104 -3.71 -9.76 38.19
C CYS A 104 -4.30 -11.14 38.49
N HIS A 105 -4.72 -11.88 37.46
CA HIS A 105 -5.36 -13.18 37.53
C HIS A 105 -4.61 -14.25 36.69
N ILE A 106 -3.31 -14.05 36.45
CA ILE A 106 -2.48 -14.88 35.55
C ILE A 106 -2.53 -16.38 35.87
N GLU A 107 -2.73 -16.71 37.15
CA GLU A 107 -2.87 -18.07 37.68
C GLU A 107 -3.98 -18.89 37.01
N MET A 108 -4.95 -18.22 36.39
CA MET A 108 -6.10 -18.85 35.73
C MET A 108 -5.77 -19.38 34.32
N ALA A 109 -4.64 -19.00 33.73
CA ALA A 109 -4.17 -19.55 32.46
C ALA A 109 -3.00 -20.51 32.69
N SER A 110 -2.97 -21.57 31.87
CA SER A 110 -1.73 -22.32 31.68
C SER A 110 -0.83 -21.56 30.69
N LEU A 111 0.49 -21.71 30.83
CA LEU A 111 1.44 -21.14 29.87
C LEU A 111 1.14 -21.62 28.43
N LEU A 112 0.76 -22.88 28.27
CA LEU A 112 0.38 -23.44 26.97
C LEU A 112 -0.83 -22.72 26.38
N SER A 113 -1.86 -22.40 27.17
CA SER A 113 -3.02 -21.66 26.63
C SER A 113 -2.66 -20.26 26.16
N ILE A 114 -1.70 -19.59 26.81
CA ILE A 114 -1.21 -18.26 26.38
C ILE A 114 -0.44 -18.38 25.06
N VAL A 115 0.44 -19.38 24.92
CA VAL A 115 1.20 -19.63 23.68
C VAL A 115 0.28 -20.00 22.51
N VAL A 116 -0.72 -20.85 22.76
CA VAL A 116 -1.74 -21.22 21.77
C VAL A 116 -2.56 -19.98 21.38
N ALA A 117 -2.98 -19.17 22.36
CA ALA A 117 -3.71 -17.93 22.11
C ALA A 117 -2.90 -16.94 21.26
N ALA A 118 -1.61 -16.77 21.54
CA ALA A 118 -0.72 -15.92 20.74
C ALA A 118 -0.58 -16.43 19.30
N THR A 119 -0.32 -17.73 19.13
CA THR A 119 -0.19 -18.37 17.81
C THR A 119 -1.49 -18.27 17.02
N LEU A 120 -2.63 -18.58 17.62
CA LEU A 120 -3.93 -18.46 16.96
C LEU A 120 -4.28 -17.00 16.67
N GLY A 121 -3.88 -16.07 17.53
CA GLY A 121 -4.08 -14.64 17.34
C GLY A 121 -3.42 -14.15 16.05
N ILE A 122 -2.13 -14.43 15.85
CA ILE A 122 -1.41 -14.00 14.64
C ILE A 122 -1.98 -14.66 13.38
N LEU A 123 -2.26 -15.97 13.42
CA LEU A 123 -2.86 -16.69 12.29
C LEU A 123 -4.25 -16.15 11.93
N SER A 124 -5.04 -15.77 12.94
CA SER A 124 -6.37 -15.20 12.72
C SER A 124 -6.28 -13.80 12.12
N VAL A 125 -5.35 -12.95 12.56
CA VAL A 125 -5.16 -11.61 11.99
C VAL A 125 -4.70 -11.70 10.54
N ASP A 126 -3.75 -12.58 10.23
CA ASP A 126 -3.30 -12.81 8.85
C ASP A 126 -4.45 -13.27 7.96
N PHE A 127 -5.18 -14.33 8.37
CA PHE A 127 -6.31 -14.84 7.61
C PHE A 127 -7.45 -13.82 7.44
N ILE A 128 -7.85 -13.14 8.51
CA ILE A 128 -8.96 -12.18 8.48
C ILE A 128 -8.58 -10.94 7.68
N SER A 129 -7.34 -10.43 7.81
CA SER A 129 -6.88 -9.30 7.01
C SER A 129 -6.87 -9.65 5.52
N GLY A 130 -6.36 -10.82 5.14
CA GLY A 130 -6.43 -11.32 3.77
C GLY A 130 -7.86 -11.48 3.26
N LEU A 131 -8.77 -12.00 4.08
CA LEU A 131 -10.19 -12.13 3.73
C LEU A 131 -10.86 -10.76 3.53
N VAL A 132 -10.56 -9.79 4.40
CA VAL A 132 -11.07 -8.42 4.32
C VAL A 132 -10.51 -7.72 3.08
N HIS A 133 -9.21 -7.87 2.79
CA HIS A 133 -8.59 -7.32 1.58
C HIS A 133 -9.24 -7.91 0.33
N TRP A 134 -9.32 -9.24 0.24
CA TRP A 134 -9.99 -9.90 -0.87
C TRP A 134 -11.44 -9.44 -1.05
N GLY A 135 -12.18 -9.29 0.05
CA GLY A 135 -13.56 -8.79 0.01
C GLY A 135 -13.65 -7.34 -0.48
N ALA A 136 -12.71 -6.48 -0.06
CA ALA A 136 -12.61 -5.10 -0.49
C ALA A 136 -12.26 -4.99 -1.98
N ASP A 137 -11.37 -5.83 -2.50
CA ASP A 137 -10.98 -5.83 -3.91
C ASP A 137 -12.07 -6.41 -4.81
N THR A 138 -12.79 -7.43 -4.34
CA THR A 138 -13.82 -8.13 -5.13
C THR A 138 -15.14 -7.36 -5.17
N TRP A 139 -15.54 -6.74 -4.06
CA TRP A 139 -16.87 -6.11 -3.92
C TRP A 139 -16.86 -4.68 -3.40
N GLY A 140 -15.70 -4.14 -3.02
CA GLY A 140 -15.61 -2.84 -2.37
C GLY A 140 -15.79 -1.67 -3.34
N THR A 141 -16.81 -0.85 -3.09
CA THR A 141 -16.97 0.47 -3.71
C THR A 141 -16.67 1.57 -2.70
N VAL A 142 -16.01 2.65 -3.14
CA VAL A 142 -15.68 3.82 -2.28
C VAL A 142 -16.92 4.59 -1.82
N GLU A 143 -18.07 4.28 -2.43
CA GLU A 143 -19.36 4.91 -2.17
C GLU A 143 -20.06 4.34 -0.93
N LEU A 144 -19.59 3.20 -0.39
CA LEU A 144 -20.14 2.65 0.86
C LEU A 144 -19.91 3.62 2.03
N PRO A 145 -20.96 4.04 2.74
CA PRO A 145 -20.82 4.92 3.89
C PRO A 145 -19.99 4.23 4.98
N PHE A 146 -19.08 4.97 5.61
CA PHE A 146 -18.10 4.49 6.61
C PHE A 146 -17.04 3.52 6.09
N LEU A 147 -17.42 2.34 5.56
CA LEU A 147 -16.48 1.28 5.17
C LEU A 147 -15.68 1.66 3.91
N GLY A 148 -16.34 2.28 2.93
CA GLY A 148 -15.71 2.70 1.66
C GLY A 148 -14.69 3.81 1.85
N LYS A 149 -15.05 4.85 2.61
CA LYS A 149 -14.20 6.04 2.80
C LYS A 149 -13.03 5.82 3.76
N ASN A 150 -13.16 4.93 4.73
CA ASN A 150 -12.13 4.72 5.75
C ASN A 150 -11.24 3.51 5.46
N TYR A 151 -11.77 2.43 4.89
CA TYR A 151 -10.99 1.20 4.64
C TYR A 151 -10.65 1.00 3.17
N ILE A 152 -11.65 1.06 2.27
CA ILE A 152 -11.42 0.80 0.84
C ILE A 152 -10.52 1.88 0.20
N ARG A 153 -10.67 3.12 0.65
CA ARG A 153 -9.89 4.25 0.14
C ARG A 153 -8.37 4.10 0.38
N PRO A 154 -7.86 3.86 1.61
CA PRO A 154 -6.44 3.62 1.83
C PRO A 154 -5.88 2.43 1.03
N PHE A 155 -6.66 1.36 0.85
CA PHE A 155 -6.23 0.23 0.00
C PHE A 155 -6.03 0.65 -1.45
N ARG A 156 -7.00 1.38 -2.03
CA ARG A 156 -6.88 1.89 -3.42
C ARG A 156 -5.72 2.88 -3.56
N GLU A 157 -5.49 3.71 -2.55
CA GLU A 157 -4.33 4.60 -2.50
C GLU A 157 -3.03 3.81 -2.48
N HIS A 158 -2.93 2.75 -1.68
CA HIS A 158 -1.77 1.87 -1.63
C HIS A 158 -1.50 1.14 -2.96
N HIS A 159 -2.54 0.75 -3.69
CA HIS A 159 -2.39 0.14 -5.03
C HIS A 159 -1.87 1.11 -6.10
N ILE A 160 -2.11 2.42 -5.92
CA ILE A 160 -1.63 3.50 -6.80
C ILE A 160 -0.27 4.03 -6.30
N ASP A 161 -0.02 3.95 -5.01
CA ASP A 161 1.13 4.53 -4.33
C ASP A 161 1.50 3.68 -3.10
N PRO A 162 2.25 2.58 -3.30
CA PRO A 162 2.56 1.62 -2.23
C PRO A 162 3.26 2.26 -1.04
N THR A 163 4.04 3.32 -1.29
CA THR A 163 4.85 3.99 -0.28
C THR A 163 4.08 5.12 0.42
N ALA A 164 2.81 5.38 0.07
CA ALA A 164 1.98 6.39 0.74
C ALA A 164 1.91 6.17 2.26
N ILE A 165 1.84 4.90 2.68
CA ILE A 165 1.79 4.52 4.10
C ILE A 165 3.01 5.02 4.90
N THR A 166 4.18 5.20 4.26
CA THR A 166 5.40 5.70 4.93
C THR A 166 5.40 7.22 5.11
N ARG A 167 4.50 7.93 4.44
CA ARG A 167 4.37 9.40 4.50
C ARG A 167 3.27 9.89 5.43
N HIS A 168 2.38 9.01 5.86
CA HIS A 168 1.34 9.33 6.83
C HIS A 168 1.86 9.23 8.27
N ASP A 169 1.26 10.01 9.17
CA ASP A 169 1.62 9.94 10.59
C ASP A 169 1.00 8.71 11.28
N PHE A 170 1.49 8.39 12.48
CA PHE A 170 1.04 7.21 13.25
C PHE A 170 -0.48 7.17 13.45
N ILE A 171 -1.14 8.32 13.64
CA ILE A 171 -2.56 8.37 13.95
C ILE A 171 -3.39 8.08 12.71
N GLU A 172 -3.01 8.67 11.56
CA GLU A 172 -3.68 8.42 10.29
C GLU A 172 -3.49 6.96 9.85
N VAL A 173 -2.28 6.41 10.04
CA VAL A 173 -1.98 5.03 9.69
C VAL A 173 -2.73 4.02 10.55
N ASN A 174 -2.84 4.22 11.86
CA ASN A 174 -3.33 3.17 12.77
C ASN A 174 -4.74 3.42 13.33
N GLY A 175 -5.30 4.63 13.18
CA GLY A 175 -6.53 5.03 13.86
C GLY A 175 -7.72 4.10 13.61
N ASP A 176 -7.85 3.60 12.38
CA ASP A 176 -8.91 2.65 12.02
C ASP A 176 -8.66 1.24 12.58
N ASN A 177 -7.42 0.75 12.59
CA ASN A 177 -7.07 -0.52 13.26
C ASN A 177 -7.45 -0.48 14.76
N PHE A 178 -7.13 0.61 15.44
CA PHE A 178 -7.51 0.81 16.84
C PHE A 178 -9.03 0.87 17.01
N MET A 179 -9.76 1.54 16.11
CA MET A 179 -11.23 1.59 16.14
C MET A 179 -11.85 0.19 16.10
N LEU A 180 -11.34 -0.72 15.26
CA LEU A 180 -11.83 -2.09 15.15
C LEU A 180 -11.67 -2.89 16.45
N CYS A 181 -10.67 -2.57 17.27
CA CYS A 181 -10.43 -3.27 18.52
C CYS A 181 -11.38 -2.83 19.65
N ILE A 182 -11.93 -1.61 19.61
CA ILE A 182 -12.64 -0.99 20.75
C ILE A 182 -13.79 -1.86 21.25
N TRP A 183 -14.67 -2.34 20.37
CA TRP A 183 -15.87 -3.07 20.78
C TRP A 183 -15.51 -4.34 21.56
N LYS A 184 -14.43 -5.02 21.14
CA LYS A 184 -14.01 -6.26 21.77
C LYS A 184 -13.29 -6.02 23.08
N LEU A 185 -12.41 -5.02 23.14
CA LEU A 185 -11.73 -4.63 24.38
C LEU A 185 -12.74 -4.13 25.42
N ALA A 186 -13.67 -3.25 25.03
CA ALA A 186 -14.75 -2.81 25.91
C ALA A 186 -15.60 -3.98 26.44
N HIS A 187 -15.86 -5.00 25.61
CA HIS A 187 -16.56 -6.21 26.05
C HIS A 187 -15.76 -7.02 27.07
N ILE A 188 -14.44 -7.15 26.92
CA ILE A 188 -13.58 -7.82 27.90
C ILE A 188 -13.60 -7.04 29.22
N SER A 189 -13.40 -5.71 29.17
CA SER A 189 -13.50 -4.85 30.35
C SER A 189 -14.86 -4.99 31.05
N TYR A 190 -15.96 -5.04 30.28
CA TYR A 190 -17.30 -5.29 30.82
C TYR A 190 -17.41 -6.66 31.52
N GLN A 191 -16.82 -7.72 30.96
CA GLN A 191 -16.82 -9.04 31.59
C GLN A 191 -16.09 -9.01 32.95
N TYR A 192 -14.94 -8.34 33.04
CA TYR A 192 -14.23 -8.19 34.31
C TYR A 192 -14.97 -7.31 35.34
N TYR A 193 -15.81 -6.39 34.87
CA TYR A 193 -16.68 -5.60 35.74
C TYR A 193 -17.92 -6.37 36.22
N ALA A 194 -18.53 -7.16 35.34
CA ALA A 194 -19.85 -7.73 35.58
C ALA A 194 -19.86 -9.19 36.06
N TYR A 195 -18.83 -9.98 35.75
CA TYR A 195 -18.80 -11.42 36.03
C TYR A 195 -18.01 -11.74 37.28
N ASP A 196 -18.40 -12.81 37.97
CA ASP A 196 -17.64 -13.37 39.08
C ASP A 196 -16.39 -14.12 38.58
N LEU A 197 -15.50 -14.44 39.53
CA LEU A 197 -14.22 -15.08 39.26
C LEU A 197 -14.34 -16.49 38.65
N GLU A 198 -15.37 -17.25 39.03
CA GLU A 198 -15.59 -18.61 38.55
C GLU A 198 -16.04 -18.59 37.10
N THR A 199 -16.94 -17.67 36.76
CA THR A 199 -17.36 -17.40 35.38
C THR A 199 -16.20 -16.93 34.53
N LEU A 200 -15.36 -16.00 35.03
CA LEU A 200 -14.22 -15.44 34.30
C LEU A 200 -13.17 -16.50 33.90
N LYS A 201 -12.94 -17.51 34.74
CA LYS A 201 -12.01 -18.62 34.43
C LYS A 201 -12.33 -19.31 33.11
N ASN A 202 -13.61 -19.43 32.76
CA ASN A 202 -14.04 -20.08 31.52
C ASN A 202 -13.73 -19.24 30.26
N TYR A 203 -13.55 -17.92 30.41
CA TYR A 203 -13.26 -16.99 29.31
C TYR A 203 -11.78 -16.63 29.22
N TYR A 204 -10.97 -17.05 30.19
CA TYR A 204 -9.62 -16.52 30.37
C TYR A 204 -8.68 -16.79 29.18
N ALA A 205 -8.74 -17.99 28.61
CA ALA A 205 -8.01 -18.31 27.37
C ALA A 205 -8.47 -17.46 26.17
N TRP A 206 -9.77 -17.16 26.09
CA TRP A 206 -10.32 -16.28 25.07
C TRP A 206 -9.87 -14.85 25.25
N HIS A 207 -9.78 -14.34 26.48
CA HIS A 207 -9.26 -13.00 26.76
C HIS A 207 -7.82 -12.84 26.24
N TRP A 208 -6.94 -13.80 26.52
CA TRP A 208 -5.58 -13.81 25.97
C TRP A 208 -5.58 -13.82 24.43
N PHE A 209 -6.41 -14.65 23.82
CA PHE A 209 -6.53 -14.70 22.35
C PHE A 209 -6.90 -13.34 21.77
N TRP A 210 -7.94 -12.70 22.32
CA TRP A 210 -8.41 -11.39 21.84
C TRP A 210 -7.44 -10.25 22.14
N LEU A 211 -6.70 -10.31 23.25
CA LEU A 211 -5.63 -9.35 23.55
C LEU A 211 -4.46 -9.48 22.57
N PHE A 212 -4.00 -10.69 22.28
CA PHE A 212 -2.98 -10.90 21.26
C PHE A 212 -3.46 -10.46 19.88
N MET A 213 -4.70 -10.78 19.52
CA MET A 213 -5.28 -10.34 18.26
C MET A 213 -5.32 -8.81 18.15
N ALA A 214 -5.78 -8.11 19.19
CA ALA A 214 -5.79 -6.65 19.22
C ALA A 214 -4.38 -6.05 19.12
N PHE A 215 -3.40 -6.65 19.81
CA PHE A 215 -2.00 -6.28 19.69
C PHE A 215 -1.49 -6.44 18.25
N TYR A 216 -1.71 -7.60 17.62
CA TYR A 216 -1.26 -7.83 16.25
C TYR A 216 -1.92 -6.88 15.24
N VAL A 217 -3.24 -6.67 15.33
CA VAL A 217 -3.96 -5.69 14.49
C VAL A 217 -3.37 -4.27 14.63
N SER A 218 -2.97 -3.87 15.84
CA SER A 218 -2.38 -2.55 16.08
C SER A 218 -0.99 -2.36 15.47
N ILE A 219 -0.24 -3.43 15.23
CA ILE A 219 1.12 -3.37 14.69
C ILE A 219 1.21 -3.73 13.20
N THR A 220 0.18 -4.31 12.59
CA THR A 220 0.20 -4.75 11.18
C THR A 220 0.65 -3.64 10.23
N ASN A 221 0.18 -2.40 10.45
CA ASN A 221 0.56 -1.29 9.58
C ASN A 221 2.00 -0.82 9.80
N GLN A 222 2.56 -1.01 11.00
CA GLN A 222 3.97 -0.74 11.29
C GLN A 222 4.88 -1.76 10.59
N VAL A 223 4.45 -3.02 10.53
CA VAL A 223 5.16 -4.07 9.79
C VAL A 223 5.17 -3.73 8.29
N SER A 224 4.05 -3.27 7.74
CA SER A 224 3.99 -2.81 6.33
C SER A 224 4.93 -1.63 6.07
N ILE A 225 4.92 -0.60 6.92
CA ILE A 225 5.86 0.54 6.81
C ILE A 225 7.31 0.06 6.84
N PHE A 226 7.64 -0.84 7.77
CA PHE A 226 8.98 -1.41 7.89
C PHE A 226 9.39 -2.07 6.57
N TYR A 227 8.57 -2.94 5.99
CA TYR A 227 8.90 -3.60 4.71
C TYR A 227 9.19 -2.60 3.58
N HIS A 228 8.38 -1.55 3.43
CA HIS A 228 8.61 -0.54 2.40
C HIS A 228 9.92 0.24 2.61
N LEU A 229 10.20 0.66 3.84
CA LEU A 229 11.43 1.39 4.16
C LEU A 229 12.70 0.57 3.92
N PHE A 230 12.67 -0.74 4.20
CA PHE A 230 13.81 -1.62 3.90
C PHE A 230 13.99 -1.83 2.40
N SER A 231 12.89 -2.05 1.66
CA SER A 231 12.97 -2.26 0.21
C SER A 231 13.49 -1.05 -0.59
N GLU A 232 13.28 0.17 -0.09
CA GLU A 232 13.79 1.40 -0.72
C GLU A 232 15.30 1.62 -0.46
N GLN A 233 15.90 0.96 0.53
CA GLN A 233 17.33 1.12 0.85
C GLN A 233 18.26 0.24 0.01
N ASP A 234 17.70 -0.72 -0.73
CA ASP A 234 18.45 -1.68 -1.55
C ASP A 234 18.62 -1.24 -3.04
N PHE A 235 18.36 0.04 -3.35
CA PHE A 235 18.56 0.65 -4.68
C PHE A 235 19.50 1.87 -4.66
#